data_AF-A0A8T2L1P2-F1
#
_entry.id   AF-A0A8T2L1P2-F1
#
_cell.length_a   1.000
_cell.length_b   1.000
_cell.length_c   1.000
_cell.angle_alpha   90.00
_cell.angle_beta   90.00
_cell.angle_gamma   90.00
#
_symmetry.space_group_name_H-M   'P 1'
#
loop_
_entity.id
_entity.type
_entity.pdbx_description
1 polymer ?
#
loop_
_entity_poly.entity_id
_entity_poly.type
_entity_poly.pdbx_seq_one_letter_code
_entity_poly.pdbx_strand_id
1 'polypeptide(L)'
;MVSQCFSLFQQRVCPICKRTFADLPSHLRRQHHVVNATEFRLILRLASARLKDSLACPLCEKVFSRLDMHLASRHKLSGSDLEVVLSSAKRECILDKLAKLRHSQPTPPMASMLDLLRVKVQPEHRSETVLVSQSMPTNMEPNGSPEPHSEPEIPSTIMPALSAPKTPRLEPPTPHSSSAGPSRENSPRTPTEFPSPIINCVLRDFYEFSLPSNPSNKHMENAQQRRSHALRFLQHMAAGFSDQQLKNLRFLEDFLRLKQWPADLAHKGYAPTSIKVMLLNASAFVNHFKAFHLEISGLSSNKLERILLQLRRLSRDNTRAVLSHRQRAKRKKSESLRTSTELQSFVRKAERNLPRVMDDIRTKPTSKLYRIAQGYVAGYLAVLTGHRPIVFCNITKADLLEAEKDPLGRTLVWVARHKTDRAFGNAYLALLPKEADWLRGLAEISSLYGGEQCPYIFQWNGKQVQKLNRMLRAAWQVAGMTGDIAFSLIRTSIAIEAKKHLSHSDRLLVCNSMCHDISTAERFYTDVPNLSEVFRIRDLRTQALNSSADPLDASSDPESSSSESSCSPDNQ
;
A
#
# COMPACT_ATOMS: atom_id res chain seq x y z
N MET A 1 -13.29 53.30 -31.95
CA MET A 1 -13.05 52.50 -30.73
C MET A 1 -12.62 51.11 -31.18
N VAL A 2 -11.48 50.60 -30.70
CA VAL A 2 -10.90 49.32 -31.18
C VAL A 2 -11.26 48.20 -30.20
N SER A 3 -12.12 47.28 -30.63
CA SER A 3 -12.45 46.08 -29.84
C SER A 3 -11.33 45.05 -29.95
N GLN A 4 -10.51 44.92 -28.91
CA GLN A 4 -9.50 43.86 -28.82
C GLN A 4 -10.16 42.54 -28.38
N CYS A 5 -10.08 41.52 -29.23
CA CYS A 5 -10.49 40.16 -28.89
C CYS A 5 -9.55 39.55 -27.84
N PHE A 6 -10.02 39.43 -26.59
CA PHE A 6 -9.35 38.63 -25.57
C PHE A 6 -9.45 37.13 -25.89
N SER A 7 -8.39 36.59 -26.49
CA SER A 7 -8.18 35.14 -26.60
C SER A 7 -7.90 34.57 -25.22
N LEU A 8 -8.90 33.93 -24.60
CA LEU A 8 -8.71 33.11 -23.41
C LEU A 8 -7.82 31.92 -23.78
N PHE A 9 -6.55 31.95 -23.35
CA PHE A 9 -5.59 30.86 -23.52
C PHE A 9 -6.06 29.61 -22.75
N GLN A 10 -6.81 28.73 -23.42
CA GLN A 10 -7.30 27.48 -22.86
C GLN A 10 -6.12 26.58 -22.49
N GLN A 11 -5.79 26.55 -21.19
CA GLN A 11 -4.68 25.76 -20.66
C GLN A 11 -4.87 24.26 -20.94
N ARG A 12 -3.79 23.55 -21.29
CA ARG A 12 -3.83 22.13 -21.65
C ARG A 12 -2.88 21.30 -20.81
N VAL A 13 -3.32 20.10 -20.44
CA VAL A 13 -2.50 19.12 -19.70
C VAL A 13 -1.56 18.41 -20.68
N CYS A 14 -0.25 18.43 -20.39
CA CYS A 14 0.74 17.69 -21.16
C CYS A 14 0.56 16.17 -20.98
N PRO A 15 0.37 15.37 -22.07
CA PRO A 15 0.18 13.94 -21.94
C PRO A 15 1.39 13.18 -21.36
N ILE A 16 2.60 13.75 -21.45
CA ILE A 16 3.84 13.16 -20.95
C ILE A 16 4.02 13.45 -19.45
N CYS A 17 4.19 14.72 -19.05
CA CYS A 17 4.47 15.08 -17.65
C CYS A 17 3.24 15.36 -16.77
N LYS A 18 2.02 15.33 -17.32
CA LYS A 18 0.74 15.59 -16.63
C LYS A 18 0.59 16.98 -15.98
N ARG A 19 1.46 17.93 -16.32
CA ARG A 19 1.36 19.34 -15.90
C ARG A 19 0.57 20.17 -16.91
N THR A 20 -0.03 21.26 -16.44
CA THR A 20 -0.85 22.17 -17.24
C THR A 20 -0.02 23.32 -17.78
N PHE A 21 -0.21 23.69 -19.06
CA PHE A 21 0.51 24.77 -19.73
C PHE A 21 -0.42 25.59 -20.62
N ALA A 22 -0.18 26.91 -20.70
CA ALA A 22 -0.82 27.77 -21.71
C ALA A 22 -0.27 27.49 -23.12
N ASP A 23 1.06 27.41 -23.26
CA ASP A 23 1.74 27.00 -24.49
C ASP A 23 2.29 25.56 -24.38
N LEU A 24 1.38 24.60 -24.58
CA LEU A 24 1.74 23.19 -24.67
C LEU A 24 2.68 22.86 -25.86
N PRO A 25 2.50 23.43 -27.08
CA PRO A 25 3.45 23.27 -28.19
C PRO A 25 4.92 23.57 -27.83
N SER A 26 5.21 24.74 -27.25
CA SER A 26 6.59 25.09 -26.86
C SER A 26 7.11 24.23 -25.72
N HIS A 27 6.25 23.88 -24.76
CA HIS A 27 6.59 22.95 -23.68
C HIS A 27 7.05 21.58 -24.22
N LEU A 28 6.30 20.97 -25.15
CA LEU A 28 6.63 19.67 -25.73
C LEU A 28 7.98 19.68 -26.47
N ARG A 29 8.33 20.77 -27.16
CA ARG A 29 9.63 20.91 -27.83
C ARG A 29 10.77 21.14 -26.84
N ARG A 30 10.61 22.05 -25.87
CA ARG A 30 11.70 22.50 -24.97
C ARG A 30 11.95 21.57 -23.78
N GLN A 31 10.93 20.86 -23.27
CA GLN A 31 11.05 20.03 -22.06
C GLN A 31 11.00 18.54 -22.35
N HIS A 32 10.33 18.15 -23.43
CA HIS A 32 10.19 16.75 -23.84
C HIS A 32 10.91 16.41 -25.15
N HIS A 33 11.61 17.38 -25.76
CA HIS A 33 12.41 17.18 -26.98
C HIS A 33 11.65 16.49 -28.11
N VAL A 34 10.33 16.72 -28.21
CA VAL A 34 9.46 16.12 -29.23
C VAL A 34 9.70 16.82 -30.57
N VAL A 35 10.74 16.39 -31.27
CA VAL A 35 11.19 16.92 -32.57
C VAL A 35 10.53 16.23 -33.76
N ASN A 36 10.05 14.99 -33.60
CA ASN A 36 9.33 14.29 -34.65
C ASN A 36 7.95 14.94 -34.91
N ALA A 37 7.74 15.49 -36.10
CA ALA A 37 6.55 16.27 -36.42
C ALA A 37 5.24 15.46 -36.43
N THR A 38 5.29 14.15 -36.63
CA THR A 38 4.11 13.27 -36.62
C THR A 38 3.75 12.88 -35.19
N GLU A 39 4.74 12.51 -34.37
CA GLU A 39 4.60 12.31 -32.93
C GLU A 39 4.03 13.58 -32.25
N PHE A 40 4.61 14.75 -32.54
CA PHE A 40 4.19 16.04 -32.01
C PHE A 40 2.69 16.31 -32.26
N ARG A 41 2.23 16.07 -33.50
CA ARG A 41 0.81 16.22 -33.87
C ARG A 41 -0.10 15.22 -33.14
N LEU A 42 0.34 13.98 -32.96
CA LEU A 42 -0.41 12.95 -32.22
C LEU A 42 -0.54 13.32 -30.73
N ILE A 43 0.54 13.80 -30.09
CA ILE A 43 0.52 14.21 -28.68
C ILE A 43 -0.36 15.46 -28.46
N LEU A 44 -0.38 16.43 -29.39
CA LEU A 44 -1.30 17.57 -29.32
C LEU A 44 -2.78 17.18 -29.49
N ARG A 45 -3.08 16.16 -30.31
CA ARG A 45 -4.44 15.59 -30.39
C ARG A 45 -4.82 14.87 -29.10
N LEU A 46 -3.87 14.16 -28.48
CA LEU A 46 -4.08 13.45 -27.20
C LEU A 46 -4.35 14.43 -26.05
N ALA A 47 -3.73 15.60 -26.07
CA ALA A 47 -3.93 16.67 -25.10
C ALA A 47 -5.23 17.47 -25.28
N SER A 48 -5.86 17.40 -26.45
CA SER A 48 -7.09 18.17 -26.77
C SER A 48 -8.34 17.31 -26.89
N ALA A 49 -8.23 15.98 -26.86
CA ALA A 49 -9.33 15.01 -27.03
C ALA A 49 -10.17 15.21 -28.31
N ARG A 50 -9.60 15.90 -29.31
CA ARG A 50 -10.21 16.17 -30.63
C ARG A 50 -9.63 15.22 -31.67
N LEU A 51 -10.47 14.30 -32.14
CA LEU A 51 -10.22 13.37 -33.24
C LEU A 51 -11.38 13.44 -34.24
N LYS A 52 -11.07 13.23 -35.51
CA LYS A 52 -12.04 13.04 -36.61
C LYS A 52 -12.01 11.61 -37.17
N ASP A 53 -11.23 10.74 -36.54
CA ASP A 53 -11.07 9.34 -36.93
C ASP A 53 -12.26 8.52 -36.44
N SER A 54 -12.70 7.53 -37.24
CA SER A 54 -13.64 6.51 -36.76
C SER A 54 -13.01 5.71 -35.62
N LEU A 55 -13.78 5.46 -34.56
CA LEU A 55 -13.32 4.82 -33.33
C LEU A 55 -13.97 3.44 -33.18
N ALA A 56 -13.18 2.45 -32.75
CA ALA A 56 -13.72 1.18 -32.30
C ALA A 56 -14.49 1.38 -30.98
N CYS A 57 -15.67 0.78 -30.86
CA CYS A 57 -16.42 0.75 -29.62
C CYS A 57 -15.74 -0.21 -28.62
N PRO A 58 -15.35 0.23 -27.42
CA PRO A 58 -14.69 -0.64 -26.45
C PRO A 58 -15.65 -1.65 -25.78
N LEU A 59 -16.93 -1.66 -26.13
CA LEU A 59 -17.96 -2.57 -25.61
C LEU A 59 -18.46 -3.60 -26.63
N CYS A 60 -18.22 -3.41 -27.93
CA CYS A 60 -18.61 -4.36 -28.98
C CYS A 60 -17.66 -4.42 -30.18
N GLU A 61 -16.49 -3.78 -30.08
CA GLU A 61 -15.34 -3.77 -31.01
C GLU A 61 -15.61 -3.28 -32.46
N LYS A 62 -16.86 -2.98 -32.80
CA LYS A 62 -17.25 -2.38 -34.09
C LYS A 62 -16.82 -0.93 -34.21
N VAL A 63 -16.46 -0.51 -35.43
CA VAL A 63 -15.93 0.83 -35.73
C VAL A 63 -17.05 1.79 -36.14
N PHE A 64 -17.10 2.98 -35.54
CA PHE A 64 -18.12 4.00 -35.81
C PHE A 64 -17.51 5.40 -35.98
N SER A 65 -18.08 6.20 -36.89
CA SER A 65 -17.76 7.63 -37.04
C SER A 65 -18.39 8.49 -35.94
N ARG A 66 -19.56 8.09 -35.44
CA ARG A 66 -20.30 8.69 -34.31
C ARG A 66 -20.39 7.70 -33.15
N LEU A 67 -19.24 7.40 -32.55
CA LEU A 67 -19.15 6.49 -31.40
C LEU A 67 -19.99 6.99 -30.21
N ASP A 68 -20.11 8.30 -30.03
CA ASP A 68 -20.99 8.95 -29.06
C ASP A 68 -22.47 8.52 -29.23
N MET A 69 -23.00 8.61 -30.45
CA MET A 69 -24.38 8.22 -30.77
C MET A 69 -24.59 6.71 -30.66
N HIS A 70 -23.59 5.91 -31.01
CA HIS A 70 -23.62 4.46 -30.85
C HIS A 70 -23.66 4.04 -29.37
N LEU A 71 -22.80 4.60 -28.53
CA LEU A 71 -22.76 4.30 -27.08
C LEU A 71 -24.07 4.70 -26.38
N ALA A 72 -24.65 5.86 -26.75
CA ALA A 72 -25.95 6.30 -26.23
C ALA A 72 -27.10 5.38 -26.67
N SER A 73 -27.16 4.99 -27.95
CA SER A 73 -28.29 4.22 -28.49
C SER A 73 -28.23 2.70 -28.23
N ARG A 74 -27.03 2.09 -28.30
CA ARG A 74 -26.86 0.63 -28.19
C ARG A 74 -26.35 0.17 -26.82
N HIS A 75 -25.58 1.00 -26.12
CA HIS A 75 -25.07 0.68 -24.79
C HIS A 75 -25.74 1.49 -23.67
N LYS A 76 -26.72 2.34 -24.00
CA LYS A 76 -27.50 3.17 -23.07
C LYS A 76 -26.65 4.05 -22.14
N LEU A 77 -25.42 4.37 -22.55
CA LEU A 77 -24.52 5.24 -21.78
C LEU A 77 -24.95 6.69 -21.92
N SER A 78 -24.94 7.42 -20.80
CA SER A 78 -25.25 8.85 -20.74
C SER A 78 -24.35 9.56 -19.73
N GLY A 79 -24.37 10.89 -19.73
CA GLY A 79 -23.61 11.70 -18.76
C GLY A 79 -22.11 11.38 -18.72
N SER A 80 -21.58 11.25 -17.51
CA SER A 80 -20.16 10.96 -17.23
C SER A 80 -19.62 9.73 -17.94
N ASP A 81 -20.42 8.67 -18.01
CA ASP A 81 -19.95 7.35 -18.40
C ASP A 81 -19.73 7.30 -19.92
N LEU A 82 -20.59 7.99 -20.65
CA LEU A 82 -20.42 8.26 -22.07
C LEU A 82 -19.12 9.05 -22.35
N GLU A 83 -18.84 10.09 -21.57
CA GLU A 83 -17.62 10.90 -21.72
C GLU A 83 -16.34 10.13 -21.40
N VAL A 84 -16.36 9.31 -20.33
CA VAL A 84 -15.22 8.46 -19.93
C VAL A 84 -14.92 7.42 -21.01
N VAL A 85 -15.93 6.70 -21.49
CA VAL A 85 -15.77 5.66 -22.52
C VAL A 85 -15.32 6.27 -23.85
N LEU A 86 -15.91 7.40 -24.27
CA LEU A 86 -15.49 8.13 -25.48
C LEU A 86 -14.06 8.64 -25.37
N SER A 87 -13.66 9.20 -24.22
CA SER A 87 -12.31 9.71 -23.98
C SER A 87 -11.27 8.59 -23.95
N SER A 88 -11.63 7.42 -23.43
CA SER A 88 -10.81 6.21 -23.45
C SER A 88 -10.58 5.71 -24.89
N ALA A 89 -11.64 5.54 -25.69
CA ALA A 89 -11.55 5.11 -27.09
C ALA A 89 -10.71 6.08 -27.95
N LYS A 90 -10.89 7.40 -27.75
CA LYS A 90 -10.06 8.44 -28.38
C LYS A 90 -8.58 8.33 -27.98
N ARG A 91 -8.29 8.04 -26.71
CA ARG A 91 -6.93 7.87 -26.20
C ARG A 91 -6.24 6.66 -26.85
N GLU A 92 -6.88 5.50 -26.86
CA GLU A 92 -6.32 4.27 -27.44
C GLU A 92 -6.04 4.42 -28.95
N CYS A 93 -6.95 5.02 -29.71
CA CYS A 93 -6.75 5.32 -31.13
C CYS A 93 -5.44 6.11 -31.40
N ILE A 94 -5.09 7.07 -30.53
CA ILE A 94 -3.84 7.83 -30.67
C ILE A 94 -2.62 7.01 -30.23
N LEU A 95 -2.76 6.19 -29.19
CA LEU A 95 -1.68 5.28 -28.78
C LEU A 95 -1.37 4.25 -29.88
N ASP A 96 -2.36 3.80 -30.65
CA ASP A 96 -2.17 2.97 -31.86
C ASP A 96 -1.40 3.67 -32.96
N LYS A 97 -1.71 4.94 -33.22
CA LYS A 97 -0.95 5.73 -34.19
C LYS A 97 0.49 5.97 -33.72
N LEU A 98 0.72 6.15 -32.42
CA LEU A 98 2.07 6.28 -31.84
C LEU A 98 2.85 4.96 -31.90
N ALA A 99 2.22 3.81 -31.60
CA ALA A 99 2.88 2.50 -31.70
C ALA A 99 3.25 2.15 -33.14
N LYS A 100 2.34 2.38 -34.11
CA LYS A 100 2.62 2.21 -35.54
C LYS A 100 3.77 3.12 -36.00
N LEU A 101 3.76 4.38 -35.57
CA LEU A 101 4.86 5.32 -35.85
C LEU A 101 6.19 4.87 -35.24
N ARG A 102 6.21 4.25 -34.05
CA ARG A 102 7.44 3.72 -33.46
C ARG A 102 7.95 2.49 -34.21
N HIS A 103 7.04 1.60 -34.59
CA HIS A 103 7.37 0.38 -35.32
C HIS A 103 7.99 0.67 -36.69
N SER A 104 7.58 1.76 -37.36
CA SER A 104 8.20 2.24 -38.60
C SER A 104 9.56 2.94 -38.43
N GLN A 105 10.19 2.86 -37.24
CA GLN A 105 11.53 3.39 -36.92
C GLN A 105 11.81 4.79 -37.53
N PRO A 106 11.06 5.81 -37.11
CA PRO A 106 10.96 7.06 -37.86
C PRO A 106 12.17 7.96 -37.59
N THR A 107 12.56 8.73 -38.60
CA THR A 107 13.62 9.75 -38.48
C THR A 107 13.01 11.15 -38.56
N PRO A 108 13.23 12.06 -37.59
CA PRO A 108 13.92 11.86 -36.31
C PRO A 108 13.20 10.88 -35.37
N PRO A 109 13.91 10.21 -34.45
CA PRO A 109 13.33 9.24 -33.53
C PRO A 109 12.27 9.86 -32.60
N MET A 110 11.33 9.03 -32.16
CA MET A 110 10.28 9.42 -31.22
C MET A 110 10.84 9.63 -29.81
N ALA A 111 10.50 10.77 -29.20
CA ALA A 111 10.99 11.18 -27.88
C ALA A 111 10.08 10.76 -26.72
N SER A 112 8.78 10.58 -26.96
CA SER A 112 7.84 10.08 -25.96
C SER A 112 7.88 8.54 -25.88
N MET A 113 7.35 7.98 -24.80
CA MET A 113 7.17 6.52 -24.62
C MET A 113 5.69 6.17 -24.34
N LEU A 114 4.75 7.02 -24.77
CA LEU A 114 3.34 6.95 -24.38
C LEU A 114 2.65 5.64 -24.80
N ASP A 115 3.05 5.09 -25.94
CA ASP A 115 2.63 3.81 -26.50
C ASP A 115 3.30 2.58 -25.86
N LEU A 116 4.49 2.74 -25.28
CA LEU A 116 5.19 1.67 -24.54
C LEU A 116 4.68 1.53 -23.10
N LEU A 117 4.03 2.57 -22.57
CA LEU A 117 3.34 2.57 -21.27
C LEU A 117 1.93 1.95 -21.34
N ARG A 118 1.58 1.25 -22.43
CA ARG A 118 0.36 0.45 -22.52
C ARG A 118 0.43 -0.71 -21.53
N VAL A 119 -0.48 -0.72 -20.57
CA VAL A 119 -0.91 -1.97 -19.95
C VAL A 119 -1.77 -2.70 -20.98
N LYS A 120 -1.20 -3.68 -21.69
CA LYS A 120 -1.98 -4.60 -22.52
C LYS A 120 -2.91 -5.40 -21.61
N VAL A 121 -4.19 -5.07 -21.65
CA VAL A 121 -5.26 -5.94 -21.15
C VAL A 121 -5.64 -6.84 -22.33
N GLN A 122 -5.39 -8.14 -22.20
CA GLN A 122 -5.94 -9.15 -23.13
C GLN A 122 -7.48 -9.16 -22.99
N PRO A 123 -8.24 -9.38 -24.07
CA PRO A 123 -9.68 -9.16 -24.10
C PRO A 123 -10.48 -10.36 -23.55
N GLU A 124 -10.31 -10.69 -22.27
CA GLU A 124 -11.33 -11.42 -21.50
C GLU A 124 -11.70 -10.67 -20.21
N HIS A 125 -12.89 -10.07 -20.22
CA HIS A 125 -13.62 -9.46 -19.10
C HIS A 125 -12.92 -8.28 -18.39
N ARG A 126 -13.26 -7.05 -18.81
CA ARG A 126 -12.64 -5.79 -18.33
C ARG A 126 -13.65 -4.78 -17.80
N SER A 127 -13.49 -4.40 -16.53
CA SER A 127 -13.99 -3.20 -15.84
C SER A 127 -13.14 -3.04 -14.56
N GLU A 128 -12.49 -1.94 -14.17
CA GLU A 128 -12.38 -0.56 -14.67
C GLU A 128 -11.01 0.03 -14.26
N THR A 129 -10.62 1.17 -14.86
CA THR A 129 -9.56 2.06 -14.33
C THR A 129 -9.80 3.47 -14.91
N VAL A 130 -10.51 4.37 -14.22
CA VAL A 130 -10.11 5.18 -13.05
C VAL A 130 -8.92 6.11 -13.34
N LEU A 131 -9.13 7.42 -13.15
CA LEU A 131 -8.17 8.49 -13.41
C LEU A 131 -6.95 8.42 -12.47
N VAL A 132 -5.74 8.46 -13.05
CA VAL A 132 -4.50 8.63 -12.28
C VAL A 132 -4.20 10.12 -12.06
N SER A 133 -4.79 10.66 -10.99
CA SER A 133 -4.38 11.95 -10.42
C SER A 133 -3.03 11.79 -9.71
N GLN A 134 -1.99 12.47 -10.19
CA GLN A 134 -0.64 12.39 -9.60
C GLN A 134 -0.55 13.15 -8.27
N SER A 135 -0.98 12.52 -7.18
CA SER A 135 -0.56 12.89 -5.84
C SER A 135 0.82 12.28 -5.54
N MET A 136 1.73 13.07 -4.95
CA MET A 136 3.02 12.56 -4.49
C MET A 136 2.81 11.49 -3.40
N PRO A 137 3.56 10.37 -3.41
CA PRO A 137 3.28 9.24 -2.52
C PRO A 137 3.55 9.57 -1.06
N THR A 138 2.48 9.75 -0.29
CA THR A 138 2.52 9.83 1.17
C THR A 138 2.90 8.47 1.76
N ASN A 139 4.04 8.46 2.46
CA ASN A 139 4.53 7.44 3.41
C ASN A 139 4.13 5.97 3.15
N MET A 140 5.05 5.24 2.52
CA MET A 140 5.14 3.80 2.71
C MET A 140 5.56 3.52 4.16
N GLU A 141 4.61 3.18 5.03
CA GLU A 141 4.95 2.53 6.30
C GLU A 141 5.70 1.20 6.00
N PRO A 142 6.84 0.94 6.63
CA PRO A 142 7.37 -0.41 6.74
C PRO A 142 6.34 -1.31 7.41
N ASN A 143 6.34 -2.59 7.05
CA ASN A 143 5.75 -3.61 7.91
C ASN A 143 6.39 -3.47 9.30
N GLY A 144 5.60 -3.56 10.37
CA GLY A 144 5.98 -3.04 11.69
C GLY A 144 7.41 -3.38 12.13
N SER A 145 8.08 -2.39 12.73
CA SER A 145 9.36 -2.62 13.42
C SER A 145 9.22 -3.83 14.35
N PRO A 146 10.23 -4.71 14.44
CA PRO A 146 10.29 -5.64 15.56
C PRO A 146 10.25 -4.85 16.87
N GLU A 147 9.59 -5.41 17.89
CA GLU A 147 9.76 -4.93 19.26
C GLU A 147 11.25 -5.00 19.63
N PRO A 148 11.76 -4.11 20.52
CA PRO A 148 13.12 -4.22 20.99
C PRO A 148 13.33 -5.62 21.58
N HIS A 149 14.43 -6.26 21.18
CA HIS A 149 14.83 -7.54 21.73
C HIS A 149 14.95 -7.42 23.25
N SER A 150 14.04 -8.06 23.98
CA SER A 150 14.37 -8.54 25.31
C SER A 150 15.40 -9.65 25.13
N GLU A 151 16.44 -9.65 25.96
CA GLU A 151 17.38 -10.77 26.02
C GLU A 151 16.62 -12.06 26.37
N PRO A 152 17.06 -13.23 25.86
CA PRO A 152 16.41 -14.49 26.19
C PRO A 152 16.72 -14.89 27.63
N GLU A 153 15.73 -14.80 28.52
CA GLU A 153 15.78 -15.50 29.80
C GLU A 153 15.80 -17.02 29.54
N ILE A 154 16.80 -17.68 30.11
CA ILE A 154 17.00 -19.13 30.01
C ILE A 154 15.97 -19.83 30.93
N PRO A 155 15.19 -20.81 30.46
CA PRO A 155 14.31 -21.57 31.33
C PRO A 155 15.13 -22.49 32.24
N SER A 156 15.05 -22.29 33.56
CA SER A 156 15.58 -23.23 34.56
C SER A 156 14.45 -24.08 35.15
N THR A 157 14.67 -25.38 35.26
CA THR A 157 13.66 -26.38 35.60
C THR A 157 13.71 -26.77 37.09
N ILE A 158 12.53 -26.88 37.71
CA ILE A 158 12.14 -27.71 38.88
C ILE A 158 12.97 -29.02 38.98
N MET A 159 13.45 -29.57 40.12
CA MET A 159 13.43 -29.34 41.60
C MET A 159 14.46 -30.34 42.22
N PRO A 160 14.63 -30.58 43.56
CA PRO A 160 14.18 -29.90 44.79
C PRO A 160 15.26 -29.65 45.90
N ALA A 161 14.86 -28.87 46.92
CA ALA A 161 15.20 -28.93 48.36
C ALA A 161 16.62 -29.25 48.90
N LEU A 162 17.14 -28.36 49.78
CA LEU A 162 17.62 -28.71 51.14
C LEU A 162 17.87 -27.47 52.03
N SER A 163 17.40 -27.55 53.29
CA SER A 163 17.84 -26.87 54.53
C SER A 163 17.99 -25.33 54.63
N ALA A 164 17.27 -24.75 55.61
CA ALA A 164 17.40 -23.37 56.12
C ALA A 164 18.48 -23.25 57.24
N PRO A 165 18.85 -22.06 57.75
CA PRO A 165 18.00 -21.36 58.76
C PRO A 165 18.03 -19.81 58.85
N LYS A 166 16.96 -19.24 59.44
CA LYS A 166 16.86 -17.97 60.25
C LYS A 166 17.10 -16.60 59.55
N THR A 167 16.07 -15.80 59.19
CA THR A 167 15.28 -14.78 59.98
C THR A 167 16.01 -13.46 60.32
N PRO A 168 15.34 -12.29 60.47
CA PRO A 168 13.90 -11.93 60.37
C PRO A 168 13.60 -10.89 59.26
N ARG A 169 12.47 -10.90 58.54
CA ARG A 169 11.09 -10.43 58.88
C ARG A 169 10.96 -9.01 59.48
N LEU A 170 10.49 -8.06 58.66
CA LEU A 170 9.63 -6.93 59.04
C LEU A 170 8.57 -6.70 57.94
N GLU A 171 7.31 -6.53 58.34
CA GLU A 171 6.14 -6.11 57.55
C GLU A 171 5.26 -5.22 58.46
N PRO A 172 4.25 -4.50 57.96
CA PRO A 172 4.28 -3.44 56.96
C PRO A 172 3.71 -2.13 57.57
N PRO A 173 3.56 -1.06 56.77
CA PRO A 173 2.20 -0.50 56.68
C PRO A 173 1.75 -0.11 55.26
N THR A 174 0.44 -0.21 55.04
CA THR A 174 -0.32 0.27 53.87
C THR A 174 -1.01 1.61 54.22
N PRO A 175 -1.80 2.24 53.31
CA PRO A 175 -1.44 2.65 51.96
C PRO A 175 -1.84 4.13 51.68
N HIS A 176 -1.01 4.93 51.00
CA HIS A 176 -1.47 6.22 50.44
C HIS A 176 -1.01 6.48 49.01
N SER A 177 -1.95 7.07 48.24
CA SER A 177 -1.87 7.41 46.82
C SER A 177 -0.61 8.17 46.38
N SER A 178 -0.13 7.86 45.17
CA SER A 178 0.39 8.77 44.12
C SER A 178 1.41 8.05 43.23
N SER A 179 0.94 7.25 42.26
CA SER A 179 1.83 6.49 41.36
C SER A 179 2.37 7.35 40.21
N ALA A 180 3.29 8.27 40.51
CA ALA A 180 4.21 8.83 39.53
C ALA A 180 5.40 7.85 39.37
N GLY A 181 5.32 6.95 38.39
CA GLY A 181 6.38 5.96 38.12
C GLY A 181 7.62 6.59 37.45
N PRO A 182 8.85 6.18 37.82
CA PRO A 182 10.05 6.90 37.42
C PRO A 182 10.50 6.61 35.98
N SER A 183 11.03 7.64 35.31
CA SER A 183 11.59 7.54 33.96
C SER A 183 12.81 6.62 33.91
N ARG A 184 12.79 5.61 33.03
CA ARG A 184 14.00 4.88 32.63
C ARG A 184 14.90 5.77 31.76
N GLU A 185 15.70 6.61 32.41
CA GLU A 185 16.87 7.21 31.80
C GLU A 185 18.02 6.20 31.79
N ASN A 186 18.31 5.62 30.63
CA ASN A 186 19.67 5.33 30.15
C ASN A 186 19.61 4.70 28.74
N SER A 187 19.37 5.57 27.76
CA SER A 187 19.73 5.35 26.37
C SER A 187 20.16 6.71 25.82
N PRO A 188 21.24 6.84 25.03
CA PRO A 188 21.72 8.15 24.60
C PRO A 188 20.64 8.87 23.79
N ARG A 189 20.04 9.92 24.37
CA ARG A 189 19.01 10.70 23.69
C ARG A 189 19.65 11.33 22.46
N THR A 190 19.26 10.90 21.26
CA THR A 190 19.67 11.59 20.02
C THR A 190 19.28 13.06 20.13
N PRO A 191 20.21 14.02 19.94
CA PRO A 191 19.91 15.44 20.13
C PRO A 191 18.65 15.86 19.35
N THR A 192 17.71 16.46 20.05
CA THR A 192 16.43 16.94 19.51
C THR A 192 16.57 18.18 18.64
N GLU A 193 17.74 18.81 18.68
CA GLU A 193 18.09 20.04 18.00
C GLU A 193 19.45 19.93 17.29
N PHE A 194 19.70 20.84 16.36
CA PHE A 194 20.96 21.00 15.66
C PHE A 194 21.78 22.14 16.31
N PRO A 195 23.12 22.14 16.30
CA PRO A 195 23.91 23.17 16.99
C PRO A 195 23.67 24.61 16.50
N SER A 196 23.27 24.79 15.24
CA SER A 196 22.96 26.12 14.67
C SER A 196 21.48 26.51 14.89
N PRO A 197 21.19 27.61 15.62
CA PRO A 197 19.83 28.09 15.84
C PRO A 197 19.10 28.42 14.53
N ILE A 198 19.82 28.96 13.54
CA ILE A 198 19.29 29.28 12.21
C ILE A 198 18.77 28.02 11.52
N ILE A 199 19.54 26.92 11.58
CA ILE A 199 19.14 25.64 11.01
C ILE A 199 17.96 25.02 11.78
N ASN A 200 17.85 25.23 13.09
CA ASN A 200 16.65 24.85 13.86
C ASN A 200 15.39 25.61 13.42
N CYS A 201 15.51 26.92 13.14
CA CYS A 201 14.42 27.70 12.56
C CYS A 201 13.97 27.15 11.20
N VAL A 202 14.90 26.81 10.30
CA VAL A 202 14.54 26.21 9.00
C VAL A 202 13.99 24.78 9.14
N LEU A 203 14.42 24.01 10.14
CA LEU A 203 13.82 22.70 10.45
C LEU A 203 12.38 22.83 10.98
N ARG A 204 12.05 23.92 11.70
CA ARG A 204 10.68 24.25 12.12
C ARG A 204 9.82 24.69 10.93
N ASP A 205 10.33 25.60 10.10
CA ASP A 205 9.66 26.04 8.87
C ASP A 205 9.41 24.87 7.90
N PHE A 206 10.35 23.93 7.74
CA PHE A 206 10.13 22.70 6.97
C PHE A 206 9.06 21.78 7.58
N TYR A 207 8.87 21.78 8.91
CA TYR A 207 7.76 21.09 9.56
C TYR A 207 6.43 21.76 9.22
N GLU A 208 6.35 23.09 9.35
CA GLU A 208 5.16 23.90 9.03
C GLU A 208 4.77 23.75 7.56
N PHE A 209 5.71 23.89 6.62
CA PHE A 209 5.52 23.61 5.19
C PHE A 209 5.12 22.16 4.87
N SER A 210 5.41 21.22 5.77
CA SER A 210 4.99 19.81 5.61
C SER A 210 3.55 19.55 6.07
N LEU A 211 2.88 20.53 6.68
CA LEU A 211 1.47 20.44 7.08
C LEU A 211 0.54 20.96 5.95
N PRO A 212 -0.63 20.33 5.74
CA PRO A 212 -1.70 20.95 4.96
C PRO A 212 -2.41 22.02 5.80
N SER A 213 -3.16 22.93 5.15
CA SER A 213 -3.86 24.05 5.79
C SER A 213 -4.73 23.65 6.98
N ASN A 214 -5.36 22.48 6.92
CA ASN A 214 -6.08 21.85 8.04
C ASN A 214 -5.38 20.53 8.42
N PRO A 215 -4.42 20.56 9.36
CA PRO A 215 -3.67 19.36 9.75
C PRO A 215 -4.53 18.42 10.61
N SER A 216 -4.28 17.12 10.47
CA SER A 216 -4.77 16.09 11.39
C SER A 216 -3.60 15.57 12.22
N ASN A 217 -3.87 14.85 13.31
CA ASN A 217 -2.81 14.21 14.09
C ASN A 217 -1.85 13.38 13.21
N LYS A 218 -2.36 12.68 12.18
CA LYS A 218 -1.51 11.91 11.26
C LYS A 218 -0.70 12.81 10.31
N HIS A 219 -1.21 13.98 9.92
CA HIS A 219 -0.41 14.97 9.19
C HIS A 219 0.73 15.51 10.08
N MET A 220 0.45 15.79 11.36
CA MET A 220 1.46 16.25 12.33
C MET A 220 2.54 15.19 12.59
N GLU A 221 2.16 13.92 12.81
CA GLU A 221 3.11 12.80 12.91
C GLU A 221 4.02 12.72 11.67
N ASN A 222 3.44 12.77 10.47
CA ASN A 222 4.18 12.68 9.21
C ASN A 222 5.13 13.87 9.00
N ALA A 223 4.70 15.09 9.36
CA ALA A 223 5.53 16.29 9.31
C ALA A 223 6.67 16.23 10.33
N GLN A 224 6.41 15.79 11.56
CA GLN A 224 7.44 15.62 12.59
C GLN A 224 8.44 14.52 12.20
N GLN A 225 7.99 13.44 11.54
CA GLN A 225 8.87 12.44 10.96
C GLN A 225 9.75 13.02 9.84
N ARG A 226 9.20 13.85 8.95
CA ARG A 226 9.97 14.55 7.90
C ARG A 226 11.04 15.47 8.50
N ARG A 227 10.70 16.31 9.48
CA ARG A 227 11.65 17.13 10.25
C ARG A 227 12.72 16.28 10.92
N SER A 228 12.33 15.19 11.59
CA SER A 228 13.28 14.28 12.26
C SER A 228 14.23 13.58 11.30
N HIS A 229 13.80 13.26 10.07
CA HIS A 229 14.66 12.70 9.03
C HIS A 229 15.64 13.76 8.48
N ALA A 230 15.20 15.01 8.32
CA ALA A 230 16.06 16.13 7.94
C ALA A 230 17.11 16.45 9.02
N LEU A 231 16.73 16.45 10.31
CA LEU A 231 17.66 16.62 11.42
C LEU A 231 18.74 15.52 11.44
N ARG A 232 18.35 14.24 11.29
CA ARG A 232 19.32 13.13 11.21
C ARG A 232 20.24 13.20 10.00
N PHE A 233 19.75 13.72 8.87
CA PHE A 233 20.59 14.01 7.70
C PHE A 233 21.64 15.09 8.01
N LEU A 234 21.21 16.21 8.60
CA LEU A 234 22.10 17.30 8.98
C LEU A 234 23.13 16.85 10.02
N GLN A 235 22.72 16.15 11.07
CA GLN A 235 23.61 15.60 12.10
C GLN A 235 24.68 14.65 11.51
N HIS A 236 24.31 13.82 10.52
CA HIS A 236 25.27 12.97 9.82
C HIS A 236 26.30 13.78 9.03
N MET A 237 25.82 14.75 8.24
CA MET A 237 26.67 15.60 7.41
C MET A 237 27.56 16.55 8.23
N ALA A 238 27.11 16.94 9.42
CA ALA A 238 27.82 17.85 10.34
C ALA A 238 28.87 17.15 11.24
N ALA A 239 28.89 15.83 11.30
CA ALA A 239 29.75 15.11 12.24
C ALA A 239 31.25 15.37 11.97
N GLY A 240 31.96 15.99 12.93
CA GLY A 240 33.37 16.37 12.79
C GLY A 240 33.61 17.80 12.31
N PHE A 241 32.56 18.60 12.10
CA PHE A 241 32.67 20.05 11.94
C PHE A 241 32.48 20.75 13.29
N SER A 242 33.17 21.87 13.49
CA SER A 242 32.99 22.76 14.65
C SER A 242 31.75 23.65 14.50
N ASP A 243 31.19 24.13 15.62
CA ASP A 243 30.00 25.00 15.62
C ASP A 243 30.17 26.27 14.76
N GLN A 244 31.39 26.81 14.65
CA GLN A 244 31.68 27.93 13.76
C GLN A 244 31.50 27.60 12.28
N GLN A 245 31.76 26.35 11.88
CA GLN A 245 31.57 25.85 10.51
C GLN A 245 30.11 25.45 10.23
N LEU A 246 29.29 25.22 11.27
CA LEU A 246 27.88 24.83 11.17
C LEU A 246 26.90 25.99 11.05
N LYS A 247 27.38 27.24 10.92
CA LYS A 247 26.55 28.44 10.75
C LYS A 247 25.68 28.43 9.49
N ASN A 248 26.07 27.71 8.44
CA ASN A 248 25.33 27.55 7.18
C ASN A 248 25.52 26.14 6.61
N LEU A 249 24.95 25.83 5.43
CA LEU A 249 24.94 24.48 4.85
C LEU A 249 26.19 24.10 4.04
N ARG A 250 27.30 24.85 4.10
CA ARG A 250 28.52 24.52 3.33
C ARG A 250 29.08 23.13 3.62
N PHE A 251 28.89 22.60 4.83
CA PHE A 251 29.25 21.22 5.19
C PHE A 251 28.52 20.14 4.36
N LEU A 252 27.42 20.47 3.67
CA LEU A 252 26.73 19.54 2.76
C LEU A 252 27.51 19.25 1.46
N GLU A 253 28.58 19.97 1.16
CA GLU A 253 29.44 19.70 -0.01
C GLU A 253 30.39 18.49 0.17
N ASP A 254 30.42 17.88 1.36
CA ASP A 254 31.12 16.60 1.59
C ASP A 254 30.40 15.43 0.88
N PHE A 255 30.66 15.32 -0.43
CA PHE A 255 30.07 14.27 -1.27
C PHE A 255 30.56 12.85 -0.91
N LEU A 256 31.60 12.68 -0.09
CA LEU A 256 32.04 11.37 0.39
C LEU A 256 31.15 10.92 1.54
N ARG A 257 30.99 11.77 2.56
CA ARG A 257 30.07 11.57 3.70
C ARG A 257 28.62 11.42 3.28
N LEU A 258 28.19 12.18 2.26
CA LEU A 258 26.86 12.05 1.67
C LEU A 258 26.63 10.63 1.11
N LYS A 259 27.63 10.05 0.44
CA LYS A 259 27.54 8.69 -0.12
C LYS A 259 27.58 7.60 0.95
N GLN A 260 28.23 7.84 2.08
CA GLN A 260 28.33 6.91 3.21
C GLN A 260 26.99 6.79 3.97
N TRP A 261 26.19 7.87 4.04
CA TRP A 261 24.99 7.94 4.89
C TRP A 261 24.03 6.72 4.82
N PRO A 262 23.72 6.11 3.65
CA PRO A 262 22.90 4.91 3.61
C PRO A 262 23.52 3.70 4.31
N ALA A 263 24.85 3.55 4.28
CA ALA A 263 25.58 2.49 4.96
C ALA A 263 25.65 2.73 6.48
N ASP A 264 25.73 3.99 6.91
CA ASP A 264 25.68 4.37 8.33
C ASP A 264 24.29 4.14 8.92
N LEU A 265 23.23 4.41 8.16
CA LEU A 265 21.87 4.05 8.53
C LEU A 265 21.68 2.52 8.57
N ALA A 266 22.30 1.76 7.66
CA ALA A 266 22.25 0.31 7.69
C ALA A 266 22.97 -0.26 8.93
N HIS A 267 24.15 0.26 9.28
CA HIS A 267 24.86 -0.09 10.53
C HIS A 267 24.05 0.25 11.78
N LYS A 268 23.30 1.36 11.77
CA LYS A 268 22.34 1.74 12.82
C LYS A 268 21.04 0.92 12.81
N GLY A 269 20.98 -0.18 12.06
CA GLY A 269 19.85 -1.13 12.05
C GLY A 269 18.62 -0.67 11.26
N TYR A 270 18.68 0.43 10.50
CA TYR A 270 17.52 0.89 9.74
C TYR A 270 17.23 -0.03 8.55
N ALA A 271 15.97 -0.49 8.43
CA ALA A 271 15.53 -1.27 7.28
C ALA A 271 15.70 -0.50 5.96
N PRO A 272 16.02 -1.17 4.82
CA PRO A 272 16.23 -0.49 3.52
C PRO A 272 15.06 0.40 3.08
N THR A 273 13.83 0.04 3.43
CA THR A 273 12.62 0.85 3.22
C THR A 273 12.68 2.18 3.97
N SER A 274 13.03 2.15 5.26
CA SER A 274 13.24 3.33 6.10
C SER A 274 14.36 4.21 5.56
N ILE A 275 15.51 3.62 5.18
CA ILE A 275 16.63 4.33 4.55
C ILE A 275 16.16 5.09 3.29
N LYS A 276 15.34 4.46 2.44
CA LYS A 276 14.80 5.11 1.24
C LYS A 276 13.88 6.29 1.58
N VAL A 277 13.05 6.18 2.61
CA VAL A 277 12.20 7.29 3.08
C VAL A 277 13.04 8.42 3.69
N MET A 278 14.11 8.11 4.41
CA MET A 278 15.03 9.12 4.96
C MET A 278 15.75 9.90 3.84
N LEU A 279 16.24 9.22 2.80
CA LEU A 279 16.84 9.86 1.62
C LEU A 279 15.86 10.74 0.85
N LEU A 280 14.59 10.32 0.71
CA LEU A 280 13.54 11.12 0.08
C LEU A 280 13.17 12.35 0.93
N ASN A 281 13.08 12.22 2.25
CA ASN A 281 12.79 13.34 3.14
C ASN A 281 13.96 14.34 3.20
N ALA A 282 15.21 13.87 3.18
CA ALA A 282 16.38 14.73 3.02
C ALA A 282 16.37 15.47 1.67
N SER A 283 16.00 14.79 0.58
CA SER A 283 15.81 15.44 -0.73
C SER A 283 14.73 16.51 -0.70
N ALA A 284 13.61 16.26 0.00
CA ALA A 284 12.53 17.24 0.18
C ALA A 284 12.98 18.44 1.03
N PHE A 285 13.78 18.22 2.07
CA PHE A 285 14.36 19.29 2.88
C PHE A 285 15.35 20.15 2.10
N VAL A 286 16.27 19.56 1.32
CA VAL A 286 17.21 20.33 0.49
C VAL A 286 16.49 21.11 -0.62
N ASN A 287 15.41 20.56 -1.19
CA ASN A 287 14.54 21.30 -2.12
C ASN A 287 13.84 22.49 -1.43
N HIS A 288 13.33 22.30 -0.20
CA HIS A 288 12.71 23.36 0.59
C HIS A 288 13.71 24.48 0.90
N PHE A 289 14.90 24.12 1.37
CA PHE A 289 15.98 25.08 1.65
C PHE A 289 16.39 25.86 0.40
N LYS A 290 16.48 25.20 -0.76
CA LYS A 290 16.76 25.83 -2.05
C LYS A 290 15.68 26.82 -2.49
N ALA A 291 14.42 26.56 -2.14
CA ALA A 291 13.27 27.39 -2.54
C ALA A 291 13.07 28.62 -1.65
N PHE A 292 13.24 28.48 -0.32
CA PHE A 292 12.86 29.50 0.65
C PHE A 292 14.03 30.10 1.45
N HIS A 293 15.18 29.44 1.49
CA HIS A 293 16.32 29.79 2.38
C HIS A 293 17.67 29.84 1.64
N LEU A 294 17.66 30.13 0.33
CA LEU A 294 18.85 30.03 -0.52
C LEU A 294 20.02 30.90 0.00
N GLU A 295 19.76 32.13 0.41
CA GLU A 295 20.77 33.07 0.91
C GLU A 295 21.43 32.57 2.21
N ILE A 296 20.62 32.06 3.14
CA ILE A 296 21.04 31.49 4.42
C ILE A 296 21.89 30.21 4.22
N SER A 297 21.74 29.52 3.08
CA SER A 297 22.43 28.24 2.85
C SER A 297 23.94 28.37 2.75
N GLY A 298 24.47 29.55 2.40
CA GLY A 298 25.89 29.76 2.08
C GLY A 298 26.35 29.01 0.82
N LEU A 299 25.42 28.44 0.04
CA LEU A 299 25.61 27.64 -1.16
C LEU A 299 24.90 28.28 -2.36
N SER A 300 25.41 28.05 -3.58
CA SER A 300 24.70 28.44 -4.79
C SER A 300 23.61 27.42 -5.15
N SER A 301 22.59 27.88 -5.88
CA SER A 301 21.48 27.04 -6.38
C SER A 301 21.99 25.80 -7.16
N ASN A 302 23.10 25.94 -7.89
CA ASN A 302 23.76 24.85 -8.61
C ASN A 302 24.42 23.82 -7.66
N LYS A 303 25.01 24.26 -6.54
CA LYS A 303 25.57 23.35 -5.52
C LYS A 303 24.46 22.55 -4.84
N LEU A 304 23.35 23.19 -4.51
CA LEU A 304 22.16 22.51 -3.97
C LEU A 304 21.55 21.49 -4.95
N GLU A 305 21.48 21.80 -6.25
CA GLU A 305 21.02 20.81 -7.25
C GLU A 305 21.97 19.62 -7.36
N ARG A 306 23.29 19.81 -7.24
CA ARG A 306 24.26 18.70 -7.20
C ARG A 306 24.02 17.78 -5.99
N ILE A 307 23.76 18.34 -4.80
CA ILE A 307 23.41 17.57 -3.60
C ILE A 307 22.11 16.78 -3.82
N LEU A 308 21.08 17.42 -4.38
CA LEU A 308 19.80 16.78 -4.72
C LEU A 308 19.97 15.62 -5.72
N LEU A 309 20.80 15.78 -6.76
CA LEU A 309 21.07 14.72 -7.72
C LEU A 309 21.78 13.51 -7.08
N GLN A 310 22.68 13.73 -6.12
CA GLN A 310 23.32 12.65 -5.38
C GLN A 310 22.33 11.94 -4.43
N LEU A 311 21.51 12.66 -3.67
CA LEU A 311 20.46 12.05 -2.84
C LEU A 311 19.46 11.22 -3.68
N ARG A 312 19.06 11.72 -4.86
CA ARG A 312 18.25 10.96 -5.84
C ARG A 312 18.99 9.75 -6.41
N ARG A 313 20.32 9.76 -6.53
CA ARG A 313 21.13 8.59 -6.92
C ARG A 313 21.16 7.54 -5.80
N LEU A 314 21.50 7.92 -4.57
CA LEU A 314 21.50 7.01 -3.41
C LEU A 314 20.13 6.34 -3.18
N SER A 315 19.04 7.09 -3.37
CA SER A 315 17.67 6.55 -3.30
C SER A 315 17.31 5.56 -4.42
N ARG A 316 17.94 5.69 -5.59
CA ARG A 316 17.87 4.70 -6.69
C ARG A 316 18.71 3.47 -6.36
N ASP A 317 19.96 3.64 -5.93
CA ASP A 317 20.88 2.55 -5.65
C ASP A 317 20.37 1.63 -4.52
N ASN A 318 19.79 2.22 -3.46
CA ASN A 318 19.11 1.48 -2.38
C ASN A 318 17.84 0.70 -2.83
N THR A 319 17.36 0.87 -4.08
CA THR A 319 16.16 0.15 -4.56
C THR A 319 16.36 -1.36 -4.59
N ARG A 320 17.58 -1.85 -4.89
CA ARG A 320 17.86 -3.30 -4.89
C ARG A 320 17.69 -3.89 -3.49
N ALA A 321 18.26 -3.24 -2.46
CA ALA A 321 18.11 -3.66 -1.07
C ALA A 321 16.64 -3.60 -0.59
N VAL A 322 15.87 -2.59 -1.01
CA VAL A 322 14.41 -2.52 -0.77
C VAL A 322 13.66 -3.69 -1.38
N LEU A 323 14.00 -4.12 -2.61
CA LEU A 323 13.37 -5.26 -3.27
C LEU A 323 13.69 -6.58 -2.54
N SER A 324 14.95 -6.84 -2.22
CA SER A 324 15.37 -8.04 -1.47
C SER A 324 14.74 -8.10 -0.08
N HIS A 325 14.70 -6.98 0.65
CA HIS A 325 14.01 -6.89 1.94
C HIS A 325 12.51 -7.19 1.82
N ARG A 326 11.82 -6.64 0.80
CA ARG A 326 10.41 -6.94 0.54
C ARG A 326 10.16 -8.40 0.20
N GLN A 327 11.03 -9.03 -0.59
CA GLN A 327 10.95 -10.46 -0.90
C GLN A 327 11.13 -11.33 0.35
N ARG A 328 12.11 -11.02 1.21
CA ARG A 328 12.31 -11.74 2.48
C ARG A 328 11.12 -11.57 3.44
N ALA A 329 10.59 -10.34 3.55
CA ALA A 329 9.40 -10.07 4.35
C ALA A 329 8.15 -10.81 3.80
N LYS A 330 8.03 -10.94 2.48
CA LYS A 330 6.96 -11.70 1.82
C LYS A 330 7.06 -13.21 2.12
N ARG A 331 8.26 -13.81 2.06
CA ARG A 331 8.50 -15.22 2.41
C ARG A 331 8.10 -15.52 3.85
N LYS A 332 8.65 -14.77 4.81
CA LYS A 332 8.28 -14.88 6.24
C LYS A 332 6.77 -14.72 6.47
N LYS A 333 6.11 -13.89 5.66
CA LYS A 333 4.66 -13.74 5.71
C LYS A 333 3.92 -14.96 5.17
N SER A 334 4.32 -15.54 4.04
CA SER A 334 3.77 -16.81 3.51
C SER A 334 3.87 -17.93 4.55
N GLU A 335 5.03 -18.08 5.18
CA GLU A 335 5.27 -19.06 6.27
C GLU A 335 4.31 -18.88 7.47
N SER A 336 3.79 -17.67 7.69
CA SER A 336 2.88 -17.33 8.79
C SER A 336 1.40 -17.21 8.37
N LEU A 337 1.05 -17.47 7.11
CA LEU A 337 -0.34 -17.38 6.66
C LEU A 337 -1.21 -18.38 7.42
N ARG A 338 -2.49 -18.02 7.57
CA ARG A 338 -3.51 -18.96 8.07
C ARG A 338 -4.20 -19.61 6.89
N THR A 339 -4.52 -20.89 7.01
CA THR A 339 -5.27 -21.62 5.99
C THR A 339 -6.74 -21.16 5.95
N SER A 340 -7.43 -21.44 4.85
CA SER A 340 -8.88 -21.24 4.76
C SER A 340 -9.63 -22.01 5.87
N THR A 341 -9.20 -23.23 6.19
CA THR A 341 -9.79 -24.06 7.26
C THR A 341 -9.60 -23.47 8.67
N GLU A 342 -8.43 -22.89 8.97
CA GLU A 342 -8.19 -22.18 10.23
C GLU A 342 -9.09 -20.94 10.36
N LEU A 343 -9.19 -20.13 9.29
CA LEU A 343 -10.01 -18.91 9.29
C LEU A 343 -11.51 -19.24 9.42
N GLN A 344 -12.00 -20.26 8.72
CA GLN A 344 -13.38 -20.76 8.85
C GLN A 344 -13.66 -21.37 10.23
N SER A 345 -12.65 -22.00 10.87
CA SER A 345 -12.76 -22.49 12.25
C SER A 345 -12.90 -21.31 13.22
N PHE A 346 -12.09 -20.26 13.07
CA PHE A 346 -12.22 -19.05 13.89
C PHE A 346 -13.57 -18.36 13.70
N VAL A 347 -14.07 -18.24 12.46
CA VAL A 347 -15.42 -17.69 12.17
C VAL A 347 -16.51 -18.45 12.93
N ARG A 348 -16.58 -19.78 12.78
CA ARG A 348 -17.58 -20.61 13.48
C ARG A 348 -17.47 -20.53 15.01
N LYS A 349 -16.25 -20.45 15.55
CA LYS A 349 -16.03 -20.28 16.99
C LYS A 349 -16.41 -18.88 17.47
N ALA A 350 -16.20 -17.83 16.65
CA ALA A 350 -16.65 -16.48 16.96
C ALA A 350 -18.19 -16.42 17.01
N GLU A 351 -18.89 -17.00 16.02
CA GLU A 351 -20.35 -17.08 16.01
C GLU A 351 -20.92 -17.75 17.25
N ARG A 352 -20.33 -18.89 17.67
CA ARG A 352 -20.77 -19.64 18.84
C ARG A 352 -20.45 -18.94 20.17
N ASN A 353 -19.28 -18.34 20.29
CA ASN A 353 -18.78 -17.85 21.58
C ASN A 353 -19.16 -16.39 21.86
N LEU A 354 -19.28 -15.55 20.82
CA LEU A 354 -19.47 -14.12 20.99
C LEU A 354 -20.77 -13.75 21.75
N PRO A 355 -21.95 -14.33 21.48
CA PRO A 355 -23.16 -14.01 22.26
C PRO A 355 -22.95 -14.20 23.77
N ARG A 356 -22.44 -15.36 24.17
CA ARG A 356 -22.08 -15.65 25.57
C ARG A 356 -21.08 -14.64 26.14
N VAL A 357 -20.04 -14.26 25.39
CA VAL A 357 -19.06 -13.26 25.86
C VAL A 357 -19.73 -11.89 26.07
N MET A 358 -20.73 -11.52 25.26
CA MET A 358 -21.48 -10.28 25.42
C MET A 358 -22.35 -10.33 26.69
N ASP A 359 -23.01 -11.46 26.96
CA ASP A 359 -23.83 -11.67 28.16
C ASP A 359 -22.96 -11.72 29.44
N ASP A 360 -21.80 -12.38 29.37
CA ASP A 360 -20.78 -12.41 30.44
C ASP A 360 -20.28 -10.97 30.75
N ILE A 361 -20.22 -10.06 29.77
CA ILE A 361 -19.89 -8.64 30.02
C ILE A 361 -21.03 -7.90 30.71
N ARG A 362 -22.29 -8.14 30.32
CA ARG A 362 -23.45 -7.46 30.93
C ARG A 362 -23.64 -7.89 32.39
N THR A 363 -23.33 -9.14 32.72
CA THR A 363 -23.44 -9.69 34.08
C THR A 363 -22.20 -9.45 34.96
N LYS A 364 -20.99 -9.59 34.39
CA LYS A 364 -19.72 -9.40 35.10
C LYS A 364 -18.73 -8.60 34.24
N PRO A 365 -18.91 -7.27 34.12
CA PRO A 365 -18.12 -6.44 33.22
C PRO A 365 -16.64 -6.49 33.60
N THR A 366 -15.80 -6.96 32.66
CA THR A 366 -14.35 -6.88 32.79
C THR A 366 -13.68 -6.37 31.53
N SER A 367 -12.62 -5.58 31.75
CA SER A 367 -11.69 -5.12 30.73
C SER A 367 -11.11 -6.24 29.85
N LYS A 368 -11.09 -7.50 30.31
CA LYS A 368 -10.63 -8.65 29.53
C LYS A 368 -11.71 -9.08 28.53
N LEU A 369 -12.95 -9.27 28.99
CA LEU A 369 -14.07 -9.70 28.16
C LEU A 369 -14.40 -8.68 27.06
N TYR A 370 -14.46 -7.38 27.35
CA TYR A 370 -14.75 -6.36 26.33
C TYR A 370 -13.71 -6.37 25.18
N ARG A 371 -12.42 -6.53 25.50
CA ARG A 371 -11.35 -6.67 24.49
C ARG A 371 -11.46 -7.97 23.69
N ILE A 372 -11.98 -9.05 24.27
CA ILE A 372 -12.25 -10.31 23.57
C ILE A 372 -13.44 -10.14 22.61
N ALA A 373 -14.54 -9.52 23.06
CA ALA A 373 -15.71 -9.24 22.21
C ALA A 373 -15.35 -8.35 21.01
N GLN A 374 -14.62 -7.25 21.24
CA GLN A 374 -14.09 -6.40 20.16
C GLN A 374 -13.18 -7.19 19.20
N GLY A 375 -12.37 -8.12 19.74
CA GLY A 375 -11.51 -9.00 18.95
C GLY A 375 -12.28 -10.00 18.08
N TYR A 376 -13.35 -10.58 18.62
CA TYR A 376 -14.22 -11.50 17.89
C TYR A 376 -14.95 -10.78 16.75
N VAL A 377 -15.64 -9.67 17.02
CA VAL A 377 -16.37 -8.93 15.98
C VAL A 377 -15.43 -8.43 14.88
N ALA A 378 -14.33 -7.74 15.24
CA ALA A 378 -13.39 -7.23 14.24
C ALA A 378 -12.71 -8.37 13.47
N GLY A 379 -12.36 -9.47 14.14
CA GLY A 379 -11.75 -10.64 13.49
C GLY A 379 -12.70 -11.34 12.52
N TYR A 380 -13.94 -11.60 12.94
CA TYR A 380 -14.98 -12.19 12.12
C TYR A 380 -15.24 -11.35 10.86
N LEU A 381 -15.49 -10.04 11.03
CA LEU A 381 -15.71 -9.12 9.90
C LEU A 381 -14.47 -9.00 9.00
N ALA A 382 -13.26 -9.10 9.55
CA ALA A 382 -12.03 -9.12 8.76
C ALA A 382 -11.89 -10.39 7.92
N VAL A 383 -12.34 -11.55 8.40
CA VAL A 383 -12.32 -12.80 7.64
C VAL A 383 -13.32 -12.76 6.48
N LEU A 384 -14.54 -12.25 6.72
CA LEU A 384 -15.58 -12.22 5.68
C LEU A 384 -15.38 -11.11 4.64
N THR A 385 -15.03 -9.91 5.08
CA THR A 385 -15.02 -8.72 4.21
C THR A 385 -13.62 -8.31 3.73
N GLY A 386 -12.57 -8.88 4.32
CA GLY A 386 -11.19 -8.52 4.00
C GLY A 386 -10.81 -7.06 4.30
N HIS A 387 -11.61 -6.25 4.99
CA HIS A 387 -11.31 -4.83 5.19
C HIS A 387 -10.05 -4.58 6.04
N ARG A 388 -9.43 -3.40 5.86
CA ARG A 388 -8.29 -2.96 6.69
C ARG A 388 -8.81 -2.64 8.11
N PRO A 389 -8.03 -2.88 9.17
CA PRO A 389 -8.50 -2.65 10.54
C PRO A 389 -8.97 -1.21 10.80
N ILE A 390 -8.39 -0.23 10.11
CA ILE A 390 -8.81 1.18 10.20
C ILE A 390 -10.27 1.41 9.78
N VAL A 391 -10.84 0.57 8.92
CA VAL A 391 -12.26 0.64 8.54
C VAL A 391 -13.10 0.31 9.79
N PHE A 392 -12.84 -0.83 10.44
CA PHE A 392 -13.52 -1.21 11.68
C PHE A 392 -13.31 -0.18 12.80
N CYS A 393 -12.07 0.30 12.99
CA CYS A 393 -11.76 1.37 13.96
C CYS A 393 -12.63 2.62 13.75
N ASN A 394 -12.91 2.98 12.50
CA ASN A 394 -13.61 4.21 12.13
C ASN A 394 -15.14 4.08 12.10
N ILE A 395 -15.72 2.88 12.27
CA ILE A 395 -17.18 2.72 12.35
C ILE A 395 -17.71 3.50 13.56
N THR A 396 -18.62 4.43 13.29
CA THR A 396 -19.31 5.22 14.31
C THR A 396 -20.65 4.61 14.71
N LYS A 397 -21.19 5.04 15.84
CA LYS A 397 -22.56 4.72 16.28
C LYS A 397 -23.59 5.28 15.29
N ALA A 398 -23.33 6.47 14.73
CA ALA A 398 -24.19 7.09 13.71
C ALA A 398 -24.19 6.25 12.41
N ASP A 399 -23.01 5.81 11.93
CA ASP A 399 -22.88 4.98 10.73
C ASP A 399 -23.76 3.72 10.79
N LEU A 400 -24.00 3.17 11.99
CA LEU A 400 -24.82 1.97 12.22
C LEU A 400 -26.31 2.27 12.47
N LEU A 401 -26.64 3.46 12.99
CA LEU A 401 -28.02 3.93 13.19
C LEU A 401 -28.65 4.39 11.88
N GLU A 402 -27.87 5.10 11.05
CA GLU A 402 -28.25 5.65 9.74
C GLU A 402 -28.09 4.64 8.60
N ALA A 403 -27.59 3.43 8.90
CA ALA A 403 -27.32 2.38 7.92
C ALA A 403 -28.58 1.94 7.17
N GLU A 404 -28.46 1.82 5.85
CA GLU A 404 -29.51 1.30 4.97
C GLU A 404 -29.82 -0.17 5.33
N LYS A 405 -31.10 -0.53 5.28
CA LYS A 405 -31.57 -1.90 5.56
C LYS A 405 -32.47 -2.39 4.44
N ASP A 406 -32.27 -3.64 4.04
CA ASP A 406 -33.16 -4.32 3.09
C ASP A 406 -34.35 -5.02 3.80
N PRO A 407 -35.33 -5.56 3.06
CA PRO A 407 -36.47 -6.27 3.65
C PRO A 407 -36.11 -7.54 4.45
N LEU A 408 -34.88 -8.04 4.34
CA LEU A 408 -34.36 -9.18 5.11
C LEU A 408 -33.57 -8.73 6.35
N GLY A 409 -33.53 -7.43 6.64
CA GLY A 409 -32.78 -6.83 7.74
C GLY A 409 -31.27 -6.78 7.53
N ARG A 410 -30.78 -7.13 6.33
CA ARG A 410 -29.35 -6.99 5.98
C ARG A 410 -29.02 -5.51 5.94
N THR A 411 -27.94 -5.13 6.61
CA THR A 411 -27.59 -3.73 6.90
C THR A 411 -26.35 -3.34 6.10
N LEU A 412 -26.38 -2.19 5.41
CA LEU A 412 -25.24 -1.62 4.69
C LEU A 412 -24.69 -0.42 5.45
N VAL A 413 -23.48 -0.58 6.03
CA VAL A 413 -22.80 0.46 6.82
C VAL A 413 -21.72 1.13 5.97
N TRP A 414 -21.82 2.44 5.77
CA TRP A 414 -20.82 3.25 5.08
C TRP A 414 -19.78 3.80 6.06
N VAL A 415 -18.49 3.72 5.69
CA VAL A 415 -17.36 4.22 6.51
C VAL A 415 -16.56 5.22 5.70
N ALA A 416 -16.78 6.50 5.96
CA ALA A 416 -16.27 7.60 5.12
C ALA A 416 -14.74 7.74 5.14
N ARG A 417 -14.10 7.56 6.29
CA ARG A 417 -12.64 7.75 6.45
C ARG A 417 -11.92 6.41 6.47
N HIS A 418 -10.89 6.23 5.63
CA HIS A 418 -9.98 5.08 5.68
C HIS A 418 -8.69 5.35 4.90
N LYS A 419 -7.79 4.36 4.79
CA LYS A 419 -6.44 4.59 4.21
C LYS A 419 -6.45 5.02 2.74
N THR A 420 -7.49 4.69 1.98
CA THR A 420 -7.56 4.94 0.53
C THR A 420 -8.83 5.71 0.13
N ASP A 421 -9.45 6.41 1.07
CA ASP A 421 -10.69 7.19 0.88
C ASP A 421 -10.59 8.21 -0.26
N ARG A 422 -9.51 8.98 -0.33
CA ARG A 422 -9.23 9.95 -1.41
C ARG A 422 -9.16 9.37 -2.83
N ALA A 423 -9.05 8.05 -2.97
CA ALA A 423 -8.92 7.38 -4.27
C ALA A 423 -10.05 6.38 -4.58
N PHE A 424 -10.76 5.88 -3.56
CA PHE A 424 -11.80 4.85 -3.69
C PHE A 424 -13.15 5.26 -3.06
N GLY A 425 -13.26 6.48 -2.53
CA GLY A 425 -14.46 6.92 -1.80
C GLY A 425 -14.64 6.19 -0.47
N ASN A 426 -15.88 6.14 0.01
CA ASN A 426 -16.23 5.48 1.27
C ASN A 426 -15.97 3.96 1.20
N ALA A 427 -15.56 3.35 2.31
CA ALA A 427 -15.65 1.90 2.46
C ALA A 427 -17.11 1.53 2.80
N TYR A 428 -17.50 0.27 2.57
CA TYR A 428 -18.83 -0.22 2.92
C TYR A 428 -18.78 -1.64 3.47
N LEU A 429 -19.66 -1.93 4.43
CA LEU A 429 -19.81 -3.24 5.06
C LEU A 429 -21.25 -3.71 4.90
N ALA A 430 -21.44 -4.77 4.12
CA ALA A 430 -22.70 -5.52 4.12
C ALA A 430 -22.70 -6.47 5.33
N LEU A 431 -23.71 -6.34 6.18
CA LEU A 431 -23.84 -7.07 7.44
C LEU A 431 -25.14 -7.88 7.46
N LEU A 432 -25.07 -9.12 7.94
CA LEU A 432 -26.26 -9.88 8.34
C LEU A 432 -26.88 -9.27 9.61
N PRO A 433 -28.18 -9.50 9.89
CA PRO A 433 -28.85 -8.98 11.10
C PRO A 433 -28.05 -9.22 12.38
N LYS A 434 -27.60 -10.47 12.61
CA LYS A 434 -26.77 -10.89 13.76
C LYS A 434 -25.47 -10.07 13.91
N GLU A 435 -24.87 -9.64 12.80
CA GLU A 435 -23.58 -8.94 12.78
C GLU A 435 -23.77 -7.46 13.11
N ALA A 436 -24.86 -6.88 12.61
CA ALA A 436 -25.31 -5.55 13.00
C ALA A 436 -25.73 -5.51 14.48
N ASP A 437 -26.35 -6.57 15.01
CA ASP A 437 -26.68 -6.71 16.44
C ASP A 437 -25.43 -6.82 17.31
N TRP A 438 -24.38 -7.52 16.88
CA TRP A 438 -23.11 -7.54 17.61
C TRP A 438 -22.43 -6.16 17.66
N LEU A 439 -22.50 -5.37 16.59
CA LEU A 439 -22.01 -3.99 16.60
C LEU A 439 -22.86 -3.08 17.50
N ARG A 440 -24.19 -3.22 17.49
CA ARG A 440 -25.11 -2.53 18.42
C ARG A 440 -24.78 -2.88 19.88
N GLY A 441 -24.65 -4.16 20.20
CA GLY A 441 -24.27 -4.63 21.52
C GLY A 441 -22.89 -4.12 21.96
N LEU A 442 -21.91 -3.99 21.06
CA LEU A 442 -20.60 -3.39 21.38
C LEU A 442 -20.72 -1.88 21.66
N ALA A 443 -21.63 -1.18 20.97
CA ALA A 443 -21.91 0.22 21.20
C ALA A 443 -22.64 0.46 22.54
N GLU A 444 -23.59 -0.40 22.92
CA GLU A 444 -24.24 -0.38 24.24
C GLU A 444 -23.24 -0.65 25.37
N ILE A 445 -22.49 -1.75 25.27
CA ILE A 445 -21.47 -2.14 26.25
C ILE A 445 -20.38 -1.07 26.38
N SER A 446 -20.14 -0.26 25.34
CA SER A 446 -19.13 0.81 25.36
C SER A 446 -19.32 1.79 26.52
N SER A 447 -20.56 2.08 26.93
CA SER A 447 -20.87 2.99 28.03
C SER A 447 -20.27 2.54 29.36
N LEU A 448 -20.19 1.22 29.61
CA LEU A 448 -19.53 0.63 30.80
C LEU A 448 -18.01 0.89 30.85
N TYR A 449 -17.41 1.33 29.75
CA TYR A 449 -15.97 1.59 29.60
C TYR A 449 -15.69 3.03 29.16
N GLY A 450 -16.51 3.98 29.62
CA GLY A 450 -16.38 5.42 29.30
C GLY A 450 -16.70 5.79 27.86
N GLY A 451 -17.31 4.88 27.10
CA GLY A 451 -17.59 5.02 25.67
C GLY A 451 -18.87 5.77 25.33
N GLU A 452 -19.62 6.27 26.32
CA GLU A 452 -20.92 6.92 26.14
C GLU A 452 -20.85 8.08 25.12
N GLN A 453 -20.03 9.09 25.41
CA GLN A 453 -19.76 10.24 24.54
C GLN A 453 -18.77 9.92 23.38
N CYS A 454 -18.28 8.68 23.27
CA CYS A 454 -17.42 8.29 22.16
C CYS A 454 -18.27 7.99 20.93
N PRO A 455 -18.02 8.61 19.76
CA PRO A 455 -18.78 8.32 18.56
C PRO A 455 -18.43 6.95 17.95
N TYR A 456 -17.28 6.35 18.29
CA TYR A 456 -16.81 5.10 17.68
C TYR A 456 -17.30 3.85 18.42
N ILE A 457 -17.67 2.81 17.68
CA ILE A 457 -18.04 1.50 18.27
C ILE A 457 -16.80 0.81 18.88
N PHE A 458 -15.68 0.85 18.16
CA PHE A 458 -14.41 0.31 18.63
C PHE A 458 -13.66 1.36 19.45
N GLN A 459 -14.03 1.48 20.73
CA GLN A 459 -13.46 2.43 21.68
C GLN A 459 -12.80 1.75 22.90
N TRP A 460 -11.96 2.51 23.60
CA TRP A 460 -11.40 2.17 24.90
C TRP A 460 -11.24 3.45 25.74
N ASN A 461 -11.82 3.49 26.93
CA ASN A 461 -11.80 4.65 27.84
C ASN A 461 -12.20 5.97 27.13
N GLY A 462 -13.30 5.94 26.39
CA GLY A 462 -13.83 7.10 25.65
C GLY A 462 -13.07 7.49 24.39
N LYS A 463 -12.02 6.74 24.02
CA LYS A 463 -11.15 7.05 22.87
C LYS A 463 -11.19 5.95 21.82
N GLN A 464 -11.10 6.32 20.56
CA GLN A 464 -11.05 5.38 19.44
C GLN A 464 -9.87 4.40 19.56
N VAL A 465 -10.13 3.10 19.33
CA VAL A 465 -9.09 2.07 19.29
C VAL A 465 -8.26 2.19 18.02
N GLN A 466 -7.01 2.62 18.15
CA GLN A 466 -6.07 2.72 17.02
C GLN A 466 -5.39 1.39 16.65
N LYS A 467 -5.42 0.37 17.52
CA LYS A 467 -4.62 -0.86 17.40
C LYS A 467 -5.41 -2.13 17.72
N LEU A 468 -6.33 -2.53 16.84
CA LEU A 468 -7.18 -3.73 17.01
C LEU A 468 -6.42 -5.07 17.10
N ASN A 469 -5.17 -5.20 16.62
CA ASN A 469 -4.45 -6.49 16.62
C ASN A 469 -4.35 -7.13 18.03
N ARG A 470 -4.27 -6.34 19.10
CA ARG A 470 -4.22 -6.86 20.48
C ARG A 470 -5.53 -7.55 20.89
N MET A 471 -6.66 -7.03 20.42
CA MET A 471 -8.00 -7.59 20.66
C MET A 471 -8.20 -8.85 19.82
N LEU A 472 -7.84 -8.80 18.54
CA LEU A 472 -7.87 -9.96 17.62
C LEU A 472 -7.09 -11.16 18.19
N ARG A 473 -5.86 -10.94 18.67
CA ARG A 473 -5.04 -12.01 19.30
C ARG A 473 -5.69 -12.59 20.55
N ALA A 474 -6.30 -11.76 21.40
CA ALA A 474 -7.01 -12.23 22.59
C ALA A 474 -8.21 -13.12 22.22
N ALA A 475 -9.00 -12.73 21.21
CA ALA A 475 -10.11 -13.53 20.71
C ALA A 475 -9.66 -14.83 20.03
N TRP A 476 -8.56 -14.78 19.26
CA TRP A 476 -7.94 -15.95 18.62
C TRP A 476 -7.47 -16.98 19.65
N GLN A 477 -6.78 -16.53 20.70
CA GLN A 477 -6.34 -17.39 21.80
C GLN A 477 -7.53 -17.99 22.58
N VAL A 478 -8.56 -17.20 22.89
CA VAL A 478 -9.76 -17.68 23.61
C VAL A 478 -10.62 -18.61 22.75
N ALA A 479 -10.57 -18.47 21.42
CA ALA A 479 -11.11 -19.45 20.50
C ALA A 479 -10.30 -20.77 20.45
N GLY A 480 -9.18 -20.89 21.17
CA GLY A 480 -8.32 -22.08 21.10
C GLY A 480 -7.77 -22.29 19.69
N MET A 481 -7.37 -21.20 19.03
CA MET A 481 -6.65 -21.22 17.76
C MET A 481 -5.14 -21.13 18.01
N THR A 482 -4.34 -21.76 17.15
CA THR A 482 -2.87 -21.79 17.26
C THR A 482 -2.20 -20.76 16.33
N GLY A 483 -0.91 -20.48 16.59
CA GLY A 483 -0.11 -19.52 15.82
C GLY A 483 -0.43 -18.04 16.12
N ASP A 484 0.40 -17.13 15.59
CA ASP A 484 0.13 -15.69 15.63
C ASP A 484 -0.93 -15.29 14.59
N ILE A 485 -1.64 -14.21 14.87
CA ILE A 485 -2.66 -13.64 13.99
C ILE A 485 -2.54 -12.12 13.91
N ALA A 486 -2.81 -11.58 12.73
CA ALA A 486 -2.93 -10.15 12.49
C ALA A 486 -3.89 -9.89 11.34
N PHE A 487 -4.55 -8.73 11.32
CA PHE A 487 -5.41 -8.32 10.19
C PHE A 487 -4.66 -8.33 8.85
N SER A 488 -3.35 -8.06 8.87
CA SER A 488 -2.50 -8.13 7.67
C SER A 488 -2.25 -9.54 7.17
N LEU A 489 -2.34 -10.58 8.03
CA LEU A 489 -2.27 -11.99 7.62
C LEU A 489 -3.62 -12.41 7.05
N ILE A 490 -4.72 -12.17 7.78
CA ILE A 490 -6.10 -12.45 7.36
C ILE A 490 -6.37 -11.90 5.95
N ARG A 491 -6.09 -10.61 5.73
CA ARG A 491 -6.23 -9.96 4.41
C ARG A 491 -5.43 -10.59 3.28
N THR A 492 -4.30 -11.22 3.59
CA THR A 492 -3.45 -11.88 2.58
C THR A 492 -3.89 -13.29 2.30
N SER A 493 -4.29 -14.05 3.32
CA SER A 493 -4.96 -15.34 3.12
C SER A 493 -6.19 -15.16 2.23
N ILE A 494 -7.14 -14.27 2.58
CA ILE A 494 -8.36 -14.05 1.79
C ILE A 494 -8.05 -13.66 0.34
N ALA A 495 -7.11 -12.74 0.11
CA ALA A 495 -6.77 -12.31 -1.24
C ALA A 495 -6.05 -13.40 -2.06
N ILE A 496 -5.33 -14.32 -1.41
CA ILE A 496 -4.75 -15.51 -2.05
C ILE A 496 -5.83 -16.54 -2.37
N GLU A 497 -6.73 -16.83 -1.44
CA GLU A 497 -7.86 -17.76 -1.66
C GLU A 497 -8.79 -17.23 -2.77
N ALA A 498 -9.12 -15.93 -2.74
CA ALA A 498 -9.86 -15.27 -3.81
C ALA A 498 -9.14 -15.36 -5.16
N LYS A 499 -7.80 -15.26 -5.18
CA LYS A 499 -7.02 -15.47 -6.41
C LYS A 499 -7.04 -16.92 -6.90
N LYS A 500 -7.09 -17.90 -5.99
CA LYS A 500 -7.10 -19.34 -6.30
C LYS A 500 -8.46 -19.85 -6.75
N HIS A 501 -9.56 -19.29 -6.24
CA HIS A 501 -10.90 -19.87 -6.38
C HIS A 501 -11.95 -18.99 -7.07
N LEU A 502 -11.71 -17.70 -7.29
CA LEU A 502 -12.68 -16.80 -7.91
C LEU A 502 -12.29 -16.38 -9.34
N SER A 503 -13.30 -16.11 -10.17
CA SER A 503 -13.13 -15.59 -11.53
C SER A 503 -12.47 -14.20 -11.54
N HIS A 504 -12.02 -13.72 -12.71
CA HIS A 504 -11.45 -12.37 -12.81
C HIS A 504 -12.47 -11.28 -12.41
N SER A 505 -13.73 -11.41 -12.84
CA SER A 505 -14.83 -10.50 -12.50
C SER A 505 -15.14 -10.48 -11.01
N ASP A 506 -15.19 -11.65 -10.36
CA ASP A 506 -15.49 -11.72 -8.92
C ASP A 506 -14.31 -11.17 -8.09
N ARG A 507 -13.07 -11.42 -8.53
CA ARG A 507 -11.87 -10.82 -7.94
C ARG A 507 -11.88 -9.29 -8.04
N LEU A 508 -12.40 -8.71 -9.12
CA LEU A 508 -12.55 -7.26 -9.26
C LEU A 508 -13.51 -6.72 -8.19
N LEU A 509 -14.68 -7.35 -8.03
CA LEU A 509 -15.67 -6.98 -7.01
C LEU A 509 -15.08 -7.07 -5.59
N VAL A 510 -14.40 -8.16 -5.24
CA VAL A 510 -13.73 -8.34 -3.93
C VAL A 510 -12.63 -7.29 -3.71
N CYS A 511 -11.82 -6.98 -4.72
CA CYS A 511 -10.77 -5.98 -4.59
C CYS A 511 -11.35 -4.57 -4.36
N ASN A 512 -12.35 -4.20 -5.17
CA ASN A 512 -13.06 -2.92 -5.06
C ASN A 512 -13.72 -2.76 -3.69
N SER A 513 -14.43 -3.79 -3.19
CA SER A 513 -14.98 -3.81 -1.83
C SER A 513 -13.89 -3.59 -0.78
N MET A 514 -12.75 -4.29 -0.88
CA MET A 514 -11.58 -4.11 0.00
C MET A 514 -10.80 -2.78 -0.20
N CYS A 515 -11.34 -1.83 -0.98
CA CYS A 515 -10.84 -0.49 -1.33
C CYS A 515 -9.45 -0.48 -1.97
N HIS A 516 -9.23 -1.32 -2.99
CA HIS A 516 -8.01 -1.35 -3.80
C HIS A 516 -8.22 -2.03 -5.17
N ASP A 517 -7.36 -1.75 -6.14
CA ASP A 517 -7.37 -2.41 -7.45
C ASP A 517 -6.68 -3.80 -7.44
N ILE A 518 -6.94 -4.64 -8.46
CA ILE A 518 -6.31 -5.95 -8.61
C ILE A 518 -4.78 -5.87 -8.70
N SER A 519 -4.20 -4.85 -9.36
CA SER A 519 -2.74 -4.75 -9.48
C SER A 519 -2.08 -4.53 -8.11
N THR A 520 -2.74 -3.79 -7.23
CA THR A 520 -2.39 -3.63 -5.82
C THR A 520 -2.53 -4.97 -5.08
N ALA A 521 -3.62 -5.71 -5.31
CA ALA A 521 -3.79 -7.05 -4.71
C ALA A 521 -2.66 -8.01 -5.13
N GLU A 522 -2.32 -8.09 -6.41
CA GLU A 522 -1.27 -8.99 -6.91
C GLU A 522 0.13 -8.56 -6.45
N ARG A 523 0.38 -7.25 -6.30
CA ARG A 523 1.64 -6.72 -5.80
C ARG A 523 1.88 -7.02 -4.31
N PHE A 524 0.82 -7.04 -3.48
CA PHE A 524 0.94 -7.13 -2.02
C PHE A 524 0.42 -8.43 -1.40
N TYR A 525 -0.41 -9.19 -2.10
CA TYR A 525 -1.05 -10.43 -1.66
C TYR A 525 -0.87 -11.59 -2.66
N THR A 526 0.26 -11.63 -3.37
CA THR A 526 0.65 -12.86 -4.07
C THR A 526 1.18 -13.89 -3.09
N ASP A 527 0.94 -15.16 -3.35
CA ASP A 527 1.64 -16.25 -2.67
C ASP A 527 3.14 -16.23 -3.02
N VAL A 528 3.97 -16.95 -2.25
CA VAL A 528 5.32 -17.33 -2.69
C VAL A 528 5.21 -18.80 -3.10
N PRO A 529 5.53 -19.17 -4.36
CA PRO A 529 5.33 -20.53 -4.80
C PRO A 529 6.14 -21.49 -3.93
N ASN A 530 5.46 -22.52 -3.41
CA ASN A 530 6.07 -23.52 -2.56
C ASN A 530 6.93 -24.50 -3.38
N LEU A 531 7.69 -25.36 -2.71
CA LEU A 531 8.63 -26.27 -3.38
C LEU A 531 7.93 -27.16 -4.44
N SER A 532 6.76 -27.71 -4.10
CA SER A 532 5.95 -28.55 -5.01
C SER A 532 5.41 -27.76 -6.21
N GLU A 533 4.94 -26.52 -5.99
CA GLU A 533 4.50 -25.65 -7.10
C GLU A 533 5.66 -25.30 -8.05
N VAL A 534 6.88 -25.07 -7.53
CA VAL A 534 8.06 -24.80 -8.35
C VAL A 534 8.50 -26.04 -9.13
N PHE A 535 8.44 -27.23 -8.53
CA PHE A 535 8.68 -28.49 -9.26
C PHE A 535 7.62 -28.73 -10.33
N ARG A 536 6.32 -28.55 -10.03
CA ARG A 536 5.26 -28.63 -11.06
C ARG A 536 5.48 -27.66 -12.21
N ILE A 537 5.98 -26.44 -11.97
CA ILE A 537 6.34 -25.48 -13.04
C ILE A 537 7.55 -25.98 -13.85
N ARG A 538 8.52 -26.65 -13.23
CA ARG A 538 9.62 -27.32 -13.94
C ARG A 538 9.07 -28.45 -14.81
N ASP A 539 8.22 -29.31 -14.27
CA ASP A 539 7.66 -30.47 -14.97
C ASP A 539 6.82 -30.03 -16.18
N LEU A 540 5.97 -29.00 -16.02
CA LEU A 540 5.22 -28.40 -17.13
C LEU A 540 6.13 -27.81 -18.22
N ARG A 541 7.31 -27.28 -17.88
CA ARG A 541 8.29 -26.81 -18.87
C ARG A 541 8.97 -27.98 -19.59
N THR A 542 9.32 -29.03 -18.86
CA THR A 542 9.88 -30.26 -19.45
C THR A 542 8.86 -30.93 -20.37
N GLN A 543 7.59 -31.01 -19.99
CA GLN A 543 6.51 -31.49 -20.84
C GLN A 543 6.38 -30.63 -22.11
N ALA A 544 6.33 -29.29 -21.98
CA ALA A 544 6.24 -28.40 -23.14
C ALA A 544 7.43 -28.51 -24.11
N LEU A 545 8.64 -28.77 -23.60
CA LEU A 545 9.82 -29.03 -24.45
C LEU A 545 9.70 -30.39 -25.15
N ASN A 546 9.34 -31.45 -24.41
CA ASN A 546 9.20 -32.79 -24.97
C ASN A 546 8.07 -32.86 -26.01
N SER A 547 6.94 -32.17 -25.80
CA SER A 547 5.84 -32.04 -26.77
C SER A 547 6.16 -31.13 -27.98
N SER A 548 7.31 -30.46 -27.98
CA SER A 548 7.80 -29.70 -29.16
C SER A 548 8.84 -30.48 -29.98
N ALA A 549 9.25 -31.66 -29.50
CA ALA A 549 10.12 -32.59 -30.19
C ALA A 549 9.29 -33.76 -30.76
N ASP A 550 8.70 -33.55 -31.94
CA ASP A 550 8.15 -34.64 -32.75
C ASP A 550 9.27 -35.39 -33.50
N PRO A 551 9.09 -36.70 -33.81
CA PRO A 551 10.19 -37.60 -34.15
C PRO A 551 10.66 -37.46 -35.61
N LEU A 552 11.76 -36.74 -35.83
CA LEU A 552 12.43 -36.62 -37.14
C LEU A 552 13.60 -37.61 -37.34
N ASP A 553 13.68 -38.70 -36.56
CA ASP A 553 14.76 -39.69 -36.62
C ASP A 553 14.22 -41.15 -36.61
N ALA A 554 13.22 -41.41 -37.46
CA ALA A 554 12.63 -42.75 -37.61
C ALA A 554 12.27 -43.09 -39.07
N SER A 555 13.24 -42.95 -40.01
CA SER A 555 13.07 -43.47 -41.38
C SER A 555 14.38 -43.77 -42.13
N SER A 556 15.02 -44.90 -41.79
CA SER A 556 15.75 -45.74 -42.76
C SER A 556 16.18 -47.06 -42.11
N ASP A 557 15.38 -48.11 -42.27
CA ASP A 557 15.76 -49.26 -43.11
C ASP A 557 14.71 -50.38 -43.02
N PRO A 558 14.13 -50.84 -44.15
CA PRO A 558 13.26 -52.01 -44.19
C PRO A 558 14.04 -53.24 -44.70
N GLU A 559 14.59 -54.05 -43.79
CA GLU A 559 15.00 -55.41 -44.19
C GLU A 559 13.77 -56.32 -44.30
N SER A 560 13.46 -56.68 -45.55
CA SER A 560 12.42 -57.65 -45.88
C SER A 560 12.97 -59.08 -45.78
N SER A 561 12.60 -59.82 -44.72
CA SER A 561 12.65 -61.29 -44.75
C SER A 561 11.47 -61.90 -43.97
N SER A 562 10.31 -61.91 -44.60
CA SER A 562 9.19 -62.77 -44.17
C SER A 562 9.31 -64.14 -44.81
N SER A 563 9.79 -65.13 -44.07
CA SER A 563 9.61 -66.55 -44.40
C SER A 563 9.21 -67.35 -43.16
N GLU A 564 7.92 -67.67 -43.11
CA GLU A 564 7.35 -68.90 -42.53
C GLU A 564 7.64 -69.23 -41.06
N SER A 565 6.59 -69.21 -40.22
CA SER A 565 5.89 -70.45 -39.83
C SER A 565 5.10 -70.29 -38.52
N SER A 566 3.96 -70.98 -38.48
CA SER A 566 2.98 -71.11 -37.40
C SER A 566 3.53 -71.43 -36.00
N CYS A 567 3.00 -70.77 -34.96
CA CYS A 567 2.04 -71.38 -34.01
C CYS A 567 1.70 -70.46 -32.82
N SER A 568 0.41 -70.41 -32.48
CA SER A 568 -0.13 -70.02 -31.16
C SER A 568 -0.31 -71.28 -30.29
N PRO A 569 -0.67 -71.20 -28.99
CA PRO A 569 -0.42 -70.18 -27.96
C PRO A 569 0.15 -70.81 -26.66
N ASP A 570 0.15 -70.03 -25.56
CA ASP A 570 0.05 -70.44 -24.15
C ASP A 570 1.01 -71.48 -23.54
N ASN A 571 1.86 -71.04 -22.60
CA ASN A 571 1.56 -71.25 -21.17
C ASN A 571 2.46 -70.47 -20.20
N GLN A 572 1.83 -70.03 -19.09
CA GLN A 572 2.38 -69.52 -17.81
C GLN A 572 3.05 -68.13 -17.79
#